data_AF-A0A7S1RXY7-F1
#
_entry.id   AF-A0A7S1RXY7-F1
#
_cell.length_a   1.000
_cell.length_b   1.000
_cell.length_c   1.000
_cell.angle_alpha   90.00
_cell.angle_beta   90.00
_cell.angle_gamma   90.00
#
_symmetry.space_group_name_H-M   'P 1'
#
loop_
_entity.id
_entity.type
_entity.pdbx_description
1 polymer ?
#
loop_
_entity_poly.entity_id
_entity_poly.type
_entity_poly.pdbx_seq_one_letter_code
_entity_poly.pdbx_strand_id
1 'polypeptide(L)'
;LAQRQPDCAPLMLTNDLIRALCSKLGHEDGSAPCVKKLVQEHWLETVDDLRCVPRARLERWGVPLKLVAEIEDFLADQDATLTMGSIRSFMNYSVRPAVAGWISAGEVLVMGRGGEKERRTDPEEWAAKRVQRWFRARRARQLWELSASSEAMEAWVDREDFRTVTAEEADRRREQRAKAKLRVFVRRWRERRGKRLAEGGGEELREVG
;
A
#
# COMPACT_ATOMS: atom_id res chain seq x y z
N LEU A 1 -14.81 -26.72 2.55
CA LEU A 1 -13.94 -25.71 3.16
C LEU A 1 -12.51 -26.01 2.71
N ALA A 2 -12.08 -25.43 1.59
CA ALA A 2 -10.72 -25.63 1.09
C ALA A 2 -9.77 -24.75 1.93
N GLN A 3 -8.90 -25.39 2.71
CA GLN A 3 -7.80 -24.73 3.39
C GLN A 3 -6.81 -24.26 2.31
N ARG A 4 -6.85 -22.97 1.96
CA ARG A 4 -5.75 -22.33 1.23
C ARG A 4 -4.54 -22.37 2.16
N GLN A 5 -3.59 -23.25 1.88
CA GLN A 5 -2.28 -23.14 2.51
C GLN A 5 -1.67 -21.80 2.09
N PRO A 6 -1.09 -21.04 3.02
CA PRO A 6 -0.35 -19.85 2.66
C PRO A 6 0.78 -20.28 1.72
N ASP A 7 0.96 -19.54 0.62
CA ASP A 7 2.07 -19.71 -0.31
C ASP A 7 3.37 -19.36 0.43
N CYS A 8 3.85 -20.27 1.28
CA CYS A 8 5.20 -20.25 1.79
C CYS A 8 6.09 -20.50 0.57
N ALA A 9 6.80 -19.47 0.12
CA ALA A 9 7.83 -19.64 -0.89
C ALA A 9 8.72 -20.84 -0.50
N PRO A 10 9.11 -21.70 -1.46
CA PRO A 10 9.90 -22.88 -1.15
C PRO A 10 11.17 -22.44 -0.43
N LEU A 11 11.24 -22.75 0.87
CA LEU A 11 12.40 -22.45 1.69
C LEU A 11 13.55 -23.30 1.15
N MET A 12 14.54 -22.63 0.55
CA MET A 12 15.71 -23.29 0.03
C MET A 12 16.48 -23.88 1.22
N LEU A 13 16.87 -25.15 1.13
CA LEU A 13 17.61 -25.83 2.19
C LEU A 13 19.08 -25.38 2.17
N THR A 14 19.68 -25.22 3.36
CA THR A 14 21.10 -24.83 3.50
C THR A 14 22.04 -25.81 2.81
N ASN A 15 21.73 -27.11 2.85
CA ASN A 15 22.53 -28.15 2.20
C ASN A 15 22.64 -27.92 0.68
N ASP A 16 21.53 -27.58 0.04
CA ASP A 16 21.48 -27.36 -1.41
C ASP A 16 22.22 -26.07 -1.80
N LEU A 17 22.09 -25.01 -0.99
CA LEU A 17 22.86 -23.78 -1.16
C LEU A 17 24.37 -24.05 -1.11
N ILE A 18 24.83 -24.72 -0.06
CA ILE A 18 26.27 -24.96 0.15
C ILE A 18 26.84 -25.83 -0.97
N ARG A 19 26.11 -26.88 -1.41
CA ARG A 19 26.54 -27.71 -2.55
C ARG A 19 26.63 -26.90 -3.84
N ALA A 20 25.64 -26.06 -4.12
CA ALA A 20 25.63 -25.21 -5.31
C ALA A 20 26.79 -24.20 -5.31
N LEU A 21 27.05 -23.54 -4.17
CA LEU A 21 28.16 -22.59 -4.02
C LEU A 21 29.53 -23.29 -4.12
N CYS A 22 29.68 -24.46 -3.49
CA CYS A 22 30.91 -25.24 -3.60
C CYS A 22 31.18 -25.73 -5.03
N SER A 23 30.15 -26.13 -5.77
CA SER A 23 30.26 -26.50 -7.19
C SER A 23 30.65 -25.28 -8.05
N LYS A 24 30.03 -24.11 -7.80
CA LYS A 24 30.39 -22.83 -8.46
C LYS A 24 31.86 -22.45 -8.23
N LEU A 25 32.41 -22.74 -7.05
CA LEU A 25 33.81 -22.47 -6.70
C LEU A 25 34.79 -23.57 -7.17
N GLY A 26 34.32 -24.67 -7.75
CA GLY A 26 35.16 -25.80 -8.18
C GLY A 26 35.72 -26.64 -7.01
N HIS A 27 35.05 -26.64 -5.86
CA HIS A 27 35.47 -27.33 -4.64
C HIS A 27 34.35 -28.24 -4.08
N GLU A 28 33.86 -29.18 -4.90
CA GLU A 28 32.76 -30.07 -4.52
C GLU A 28 33.08 -30.95 -3.30
N ASP A 29 34.32 -31.40 -3.18
CA ASP A 29 34.82 -32.21 -2.05
C ASP A 29 34.71 -31.47 -0.70
N GLY A 30 34.79 -30.14 -0.73
CA GLY A 30 34.69 -29.29 0.46
C GLY A 30 33.27 -29.07 0.98
N SER A 31 32.24 -29.47 0.21
CA SER A 31 30.85 -29.23 0.57
C SER A 31 30.40 -30.11 1.75
N ALA A 32 30.75 -31.39 1.76
CA ALA A 32 30.35 -32.35 2.80
C ALA A 32 30.77 -31.94 4.23
N PRO A 33 32.03 -31.55 4.51
CA PRO A 33 32.41 -31.09 5.85
C PRO A 33 31.72 -29.78 6.25
N CYS A 34 31.47 -28.87 5.30
CA CYS A 34 30.75 -27.62 5.56
C CYS A 34 29.28 -27.90 5.92
N VAL A 35 28.60 -28.77 5.17
CA VAL A 35 27.22 -29.19 5.43
C VAL A 35 27.12 -29.89 6.78
N LYS A 36 28.06 -30.79 7.10
CA LYS A 36 28.10 -31.45 8.41
C LYS A 36 28.14 -30.43 9.55
N LYS A 37 29.06 -29.46 9.49
CA LYS A 37 29.19 -28.44 10.53
C LYS A 37 27.97 -27.52 10.62
N LEU A 38 27.50 -26.99 9.50
CA LEU A 38 26.39 -26.02 9.51
C LEU A 38 25.05 -26.68 9.86
N VAL A 39 24.74 -27.81 9.23
CA VAL A 39 23.43 -28.46 9.35
C VAL A 39 23.38 -29.41 10.56
N GLN A 40 24.38 -30.28 10.73
CA GLN A 40 24.33 -31.31 11.79
C GLN A 40 24.78 -30.77 13.16
N GLU A 41 25.84 -29.95 13.20
CA GLU A 41 26.38 -29.44 14.48
C GLU A 41 25.65 -28.17 14.94
N HIS A 42 25.26 -27.29 14.02
CA HIS A 42 24.66 -25.98 14.33
C HIS A 42 23.19 -25.82 13.93
N TRP A 43 22.55 -26.86 13.39
CA TRP A 43 21.09 -26.94 13.16
C TRP A 43 20.57 -25.84 12.21
N LEU A 44 21.38 -25.41 11.24
CA LEU A 44 21.04 -24.40 10.24
C LEU A 44 20.40 -25.07 9.02
N GLU A 45 19.15 -25.50 9.16
CA GLU A 45 18.46 -26.27 8.12
C GLU A 45 18.03 -25.40 6.92
N THR A 46 17.64 -24.15 7.18
CA THR A 46 17.13 -23.23 6.16
C THR A 46 18.09 -22.08 5.86
N VAL A 47 18.02 -21.56 4.63
CA VAL A 47 18.84 -20.40 4.22
C VAL A 47 18.57 -19.17 5.08
N ASP A 48 17.35 -19.01 5.60
CA ASP A 48 17.01 -17.90 6.49
C ASP A 48 17.73 -17.97 7.84
N ASP A 49 18.05 -19.17 8.33
CA ASP A 49 18.81 -19.34 9.57
C ASP A 49 20.23 -18.74 9.44
N LEU A 50 20.82 -18.79 8.24
CA LEU A 50 22.13 -18.21 7.97
C LEU A 50 22.14 -16.68 8.14
N ARG A 51 21.01 -16.00 7.94
CA ARG A 51 20.89 -14.54 8.13
C ARG A 51 21.12 -14.12 9.58
N CYS A 52 20.82 -15.01 10.53
CA CYS A 52 20.98 -14.78 11.95
C CYS A 52 22.42 -15.03 12.44
N VAL A 53 23.30 -15.57 11.60
CA VAL A 53 24.66 -15.94 11.97
C VAL A 53 25.64 -14.86 11.54
N PRO A 54 26.33 -14.18 12.47
CA PRO A 54 27.35 -13.22 12.13
C PRO A 54 28.53 -13.89 11.42
N ARG A 55 29.12 -13.20 10.43
CA ARG A 55 30.30 -13.64 9.68
C ARG A 55 31.41 -14.25 10.54
N ALA A 56 31.82 -13.54 11.59
CA ALA A 56 32.89 -13.98 12.49
C ALA A 56 32.61 -15.34 13.16
N ARG A 57 31.33 -15.71 13.30
CA ARG A 57 30.92 -17.00 13.84
C ARG A 57 31.09 -18.12 12.82
N LEU A 58 30.73 -17.88 11.55
CA LEU A 58 30.98 -18.82 10.45
C LEU A 58 32.48 -19.11 10.29
N GLU A 59 33.31 -18.07 10.39
CA GLU A 59 34.77 -18.20 10.34
C GLU A 59 35.31 -19.05 11.49
N ARG A 60 34.81 -18.83 12.71
CA ARG A 60 35.18 -19.61 13.90
C ARG A 60 34.80 -21.09 13.78
N TRP A 61 33.72 -21.41 13.07
CA TRP A 61 33.33 -22.79 12.81
C TRP A 61 34.23 -23.47 11.76
N GLY A 62 35.14 -22.73 11.13
CA GLY A 62 36.08 -23.26 10.13
C GLY A 62 35.44 -23.39 8.76
N VAL A 63 34.44 -22.55 8.45
CA VAL A 63 33.91 -22.41 7.09
C VAL A 63 34.93 -21.61 6.25
N PRO A 64 35.28 -22.05 5.03
CA PRO A 64 36.23 -21.32 4.19
C PRO A 64 35.80 -19.87 3.91
N LEU A 65 36.71 -18.90 4.05
CA LEU A 65 36.41 -17.46 3.91
C LEU A 65 35.76 -17.11 2.56
N LYS A 66 36.18 -17.76 1.47
CA LYS A 66 35.58 -17.56 0.14
C LYS A 66 34.12 -18.03 0.09
N LEU A 67 33.80 -19.13 0.75
CA LEU A 67 32.44 -19.65 0.82
C LEU A 67 31.55 -18.72 1.66
N VAL A 68 32.09 -18.18 2.77
CA VAL A 68 31.37 -17.19 3.59
C VAL A 68 31.01 -15.95 2.78
N ALA A 69 31.94 -15.41 1.99
CA ALA A 69 31.67 -14.27 1.12
C ALA A 69 30.57 -14.57 0.08
N GLU A 70 30.62 -15.73 -0.58
CA GLU A 70 29.59 -16.14 -1.55
C GLU A 70 28.21 -16.37 -0.90
N ILE A 71 28.16 -16.83 0.36
CA ILE A 71 26.90 -16.93 1.12
C ILE A 71 26.34 -15.53 1.38
N GLU A 72 27.18 -14.58 1.83
CA GLU A 72 26.76 -13.19 2.08
C GLU A 72 26.26 -12.52 0.81
N ASP A 73 26.97 -12.68 -0.31
CA ASP A 73 26.57 -12.15 -1.62
C ASP A 73 25.23 -12.76 -2.07
N PHE A 74 25.04 -14.07 -1.92
CA PHE A 74 23.79 -14.75 -2.26
C PHE A 74 22.61 -14.24 -1.41
N LEU A 75 22.81 -14.05 -0.10
CA LEU A 75 21.78 -13.50 0.78
C LEU A 75 21.44 -12.05 0.42
N ALA A 76 22.45 -11.24 0.09
CA ALA A 76 22.25 -9.87 -0.38
C ALA A 76 21.47 -9.81 -1.70
N ASP A 77 21.74 -10.71 -2.64
CA ASP A 77 20.99 -10.84 -3.89
C ASP A 77 19.54 -11.28 -3.66
N GLN A 78 19.29 -12.20 -2.70
CA GLN A 78 17.93 -12.56 -2.30
C GLN A 78 17.18 -11.38 -1.69
N ASP A 79 17.82 -10.60 -0.83
CA ASP A 79 17.20 -9.42 -0.22
C ASP A 79 16.93 -8.31 -1.24
N ALA A 80 17.85 -8.14 -2.19
CA ALA A 80 17.66 -7.24 -3.31
C ALA A 80 16.50 -7.69 -4.20
N THR A 81 16.36 -8.99 -4.49
CA THR A 81 15.26 -9.52 -5.31
C THR A 81 13.91 -9.43 -4.60
N LEU A 82 13.84 -9.69 -3.29
CA LEU A 82 12.62 -9.47 -2.49
C LEU A 82 12.23 -7.98 -2.47
N THR A 83 13.21 -7.11 -2.26
CA THR A 83 13.01 -5.65 -2.25
C THR A 83 12.60 -5.14 -3.62
N MET A 84 13.23 -5.62 -4.70
CA MET A 84 12.89 -5.28 -6.08
C MET A 84 11.55 -5.87 -6.52
N GLY A 85 11.14 -7.04 -6.03
CA GLY A 85 9.80 -7.59 -6.28
C GLY A 85 8.72 -6.67 -5.70
N SER A 86 8.95 -6.19 -4.47
CA SER A 86 8.12 -5.16 -3.85
C SER A 86 8.15 -3.87 -4.68
N ILE A 87 9.32 -3.34 -5.02
CA ILE A 87 9.45 -2.07 -5.77
C ILE A 87 8.90 -2.18 -7.20
N ARG A 88 9.07 -3.28 -7.92
CA ARG A 88 8.50 -3.49 -9.27
C ARG A 88 6.98 -3.53 -9.23
N SER A 89 6.40 -4.15 -8.20
CA SER A 89 4.96 -4.03 -7.98
C SER A 89 4.58 -2.55 -7.79
N PHE A 90 5.29 -1.82 -6.91
CA PHE A 90 5.07 -0.39 -6.70
C PHE A 90 5.28 0.48 -7.95
N MET A 91 6.31 0.22 -8.77
CA MET A 91 6.63 0.97 -9.99
C MET A 91 5.63 0.70 -11.12
N ASN A 92 5.16 -0.53 -11.29
CA ASN A 92 4.05 -0.83 -12.20
C ASN A 92 2.75 -0.09 -11.79
N TYR A 93 2.56 0.20 -10.50
CA TYR A 93 1.38 0.94 -10.01
C TYR A 93 1.55 2.47 -9.99
N SER A 94 2.78 3.00 -9.93
CA SER A 94 3.06 4.44 -9.79
C SER A 94 3.51 5.13 -11.08
N VAL A 95 4.21 4.43 -11.99
CA VAL A 95 4.78 5.04 -13.21
C VAL A 95 3.85 4.90 -14.42
N ARG A 96 3.03 3.83 -14.49
CA ARG A 96 2.07 3.62 -15.59
C ARG A 96 0.98 4.70 -15.73
N PRO A 97 0.49 5.36 -14.65
CA PRO A 97 -0.44 6.48 -14.76
C PRO A 97 0.20 7.78 -15.31
N ALA A 98 1.51 7.99 -15.12
CA ALA A 98 2.18 9.19 -15.62
C ALA A 98 2.30 9.17 -17.16
N VAL A 99 2.48 7.98 -17.74
CA VAL A 99 2.50 7.78 -19.20
C VAL A 99 1.07 7.75 -19.77
N ALA A 100 0.08 7.25 -19.03
CA ALA A 100 -1.32 7.29 -19.43
C ALA A 100 -1.92 8.71 -19.43
N GLY A 101 -1.31 9.67 -18.71
CA GLY A 101 -1.69 11.08 -18.74
C GLY A 101 -1.36 11.81 -20.05
N TRP A 102 -0.60 11.20 -20.95
CA TRP A 102 -0.35 11.70 -22.31
C TRP A 102 -1.40 11.23 -23.33
N ILE A 103 -2.27 10.29 -22.96
CA ILE A 103 -3.41 9.87 -23.79
C ILE A 103 -4.60 10.74 -23.40
N SER A 104 -5.16 11.42 -24.41
CA SER A 104 -6.04 12.58 -24.29
C SER A 104 -7.17 12.46 -23.27
N ALA A 105 -7.43 13.57 -22.56
CA ALA A 105 -8.49 13.73 -21.55
C ALA A 105 -9.94 13.53 -22.05
N GLY A 106 -10.15 13.20 -23.33
CA GLY A 106 -11.47 12.99 -23.92
C GLY A 106 -12.14 11.65 -23.58
N GLU A 107 -11.38 10.58 -23.29
CA GLU A 107 -11.95 9.23 -23.10
C GLU A 107 -12.31 8.87 -21.65
N VAL A 108 -11.82 9.63 -20.66
CA VAL A 108 -12.01 9.29 -19.23
C VAL A 108 -13.46 9.50 -18.76
N LEU A 109 -14.25 10.31 -19.47
CA LEU A 109 -15.65 10.58 -19.11
C LEU A 109 -16.65 9.49 -19.56
N VAL A 110 -16.27 8.58 -20.47
CA VAL A 110 -17.15 7.50 -20.95
C VAL A 110 -17.07 6.22 -20.07
N MET A 111 -16.00 6.04 -19.29
CA MET A 111 -15.79 4.85 -18.45
C MET A 111 -16.64 4.77 -17.17
N GLY A 112 -17.44 5.79 -16.85
CA GLY A 112 -18.31 5.78 -15.67
C GLY A 112 -19.52 4.84 -15.76
N ARG A 113 -19.99 4.52 -16.98
CA ARG A 113 -21.19 3.68 -17.21
C ARG A 113 -20.88 2.25 -17.68
N GLY A 114 -19.63 1.91 -18.01
CA GLY A 114 -19.25 0.60 -18.56
C GLY A 114 -18.97 -0.51 -17.55
N GLY A 115 -18.92 -0.19 -16.24
CA GLY A 115 -18.37 -1.10 -15.22
C GLY A 115 -19.17 -2.38 -14.97
N GLU A 116 -20.41 -2.48 -15.44
CA GLU A 116 -21.24 -3.68 -15.23
C GLU A 116 -20.97 -4.78 -16.27
N LYS A 117 -20.64 -4.39 -17.51
CA LYS A 117 -20.23 -5.33 -18.56
C LYS A 117 -18.85 -5.91 -18.23
N GLU A 118 -17.93 -5.06 -17.79
CA GLU A 118 -16.57 -5.45 -17.39
C GLU A 118 -16.57 -6.39 -16.18
N ARG A 119 -17.47 -6.19 -15.21
CA ARG A 119 -17.65 -7.12 -14.07
C ARG A 119 -18.07 -8.52 -14.49
N ARG A 120 -18.80 -8.66 -15.60
CA ARG A 120 -19.27 -9.96 -16.12
C ARG A 120 -18.22 -10.65 -16.98
N THR A 121 -17.42 -9.88 -17.73
CA THR A 121 -16.38 -10.44 -18.61
C THR A 121 -15.16 -10.86 -17.81
N ASP A 122 -14.63 -9.99 -16.94
CA ASP A 122 -13.39 -10.24 -16.18
C ASP A 122 -13.51 -9.74 -14.73
N PRO A 123 -14.09 -10.55 -13.82
CA PRO A 123 -14.40 -10.12 -12.46
C PRO A 123 -13.16 -9.77 -11.62
N GLU A 124 -12.03 -10.44 -11.88
CA GLU A 124 -10.76 -10.19 -11.16
C GLU A 124 -10.17 -8.83 -11.53
N GLU A 125 -10.14 -8.49 -12.82
CA GLU A 125 -9.63 -7.20 -13.29
C GLU A 125 -10.52 -6.05 -12.79
N TRP A 126 -11.84 -6.25 -12.81
CA TRP A 126 -12.78 -5.28 -12.25
C TRP A 126 -12.57 -5.07 -10.74
N ALA A 127 -12.37 -6.15 -9.98
CA ALA A 127 -12.11 -6.06 -8.54
C ALA A 127 -10.80 -5.33 -8.25
N ALA A 128 -9.74 -5.63 -9.02
CA ALA A 128 -8.45 -4.95 -8.92
C ALA A 128 -8.59 -3.44 -9.21
N LYS A 129 -9.28 -3.06 -10.29
CA LYS A 129 -9.56 -1.65 -10.64
C LYS A 129 -10.36 -0.94 -9.53
N ARG A 130 -11.32 -1.62 -8.90
CA ARG A 130 -12.12 -1.06 -7.79
C ARG A 130 -11.28 -0.84 -6.53
N VAL A 131 -10.45 -1.80 -6.15
CA VAL A 131 -9.51 -1.67 -5.02
C VAL A 131 -8.52 -0.54 -5.29
N GLN A 132 -7.97 -0.44 -6.50
CA GLN A 132 -7.09 0.66 -6.90
C GLN A 132 -7.78 2.03 -6.77
N ARG A 133 -9.04 2.15 -7.21
CA ARG A 133 -9.81 3.39 -7.05
C ARG A 133 -10.01 3.76 -5.59
N TRP A 134 -10.30 2.78 -4.72
CA TRP A 134 -10.43 3.02 -3.29
C TRP A 134 -9.13 3.50 -2.66
N PHE A 135 -8.00 2.86 -2.97
CA PHE A 135 -6.68 3.28 -2.48
C PHE A 135 -6.32 4.69 -2.96
N ARG A 136 -6.58 5.02 -4.23
CA ARG A 136 -6.38 6.37 -4.77
C ARG A 136 -7.22 7.40 -4.04
N ALA A 137 -8.50 7.12 -3.82
CA ALA A 137 -9.38 8.01 -3.07
C ALA A 137 -8.93 8.18 -1.61
N ARG A 138 -8.46 7.10 -0.96
CA ARG A 138 -7.92 7.15 0.39
C ARG A 138 -6.65 7.99 0.46
N ARG A 139 -5.70 7.79 -0.46
CA ARG A 139 -4.45 8.55 -0.50
C ARG A 139 -4.68 10.02 -0.82
N ALA A 140 -5.61 10.33 -1.73
CA ALA A 140 -6.02 11.70 -2.03
C ALA A 140 -6.63 12.37 -0.79
N ARG A 141 -7.43 11.64 0.01
CA ARG A 141 -7.93 12.15 1.30
C ARG A 141 -6.81 12.39 2.30
N GLN A 142 -5.85 11.46 2.45
CA GLN A 142 -4.72 11.65 3.35
C GLN A 142 -3.86 12.86 2.95
N LEU A 143 -3.58 13.02 1.65
CA LEU A 143 -2.83 14.18 1.15
C LEU A 143 -3.61 15.48 1.37
N TRP A 144 -4.92 15.46 1.16
CA TRP A 144 -5.78 16.61 1.43
C TRP A 144 -5.87 16.91 2.93
N GLU A 145 -5.89 15.90 3.79
CA GLU A 145 -5.84 16.06 5.25
C GLU A 145 -4.48 16.62 5.69
N LEU A 146 -3.38 16.16 5.08
CA LEU A 146 -2.04 16.70 5.35
C LEU A 146 -1.92 18.15 4.86
N SER A 147 -2.36 18.46 3.65
CA SER A 147 -2.34 19.83 3.13
C SER A 147 -3.28 20.73 3.94
N ALA A 148 -4.48 20.26 4.27
CA ALA A 148 -5.41 20.99 5.13
C ALA A 148 -4.86 21.14 6.55
N SER A 149 -4.08 20.18 7.06
CA SER A 149 -3.43 20.29 8.37
C SER A 149 -2.26 21.27 8.35
N SER A 150 -1.51 21.34 7.25
CA SER A 150 -0.41 22.30 7.04
C SER A 150 -0.94 23.71 6.85
N GLU A 151 -1.94 23.89 5.99
CA GLU A 151 -2.65 25.15 5.80
C GLU A 151 -3.39 25.56 7.09
N ALA A 152 -3.97 24.61 7.84
CA ALA A 152 -4.54 24.90 9.14
C ALA A 152 -3.47 25.25 10.19
N MET A 153 -2.29 24.64 10.14
CA MET A 153 -1.16 25.01 11.00
C MET A 153 -0.67 26.42 10.68
N GLU A 154 -0.51 26.75 9.40
CA GLU A 154 -0.15 28.09 8.94
C GLU A 154 -1.23 29.11 9.31
N ALA A 155 -2.51 28.78 9.14
CA ALA A 155 -3.63 29.62 9.60
C ALA A 155 -3.73 29.74 11.13
N TRP A 156 -3.25 28.75 11.89
CA TRP A 156 -3.10 28.84 13.36
C TRP A 156 -1.89 29.67 13.78
N VAL A 157 -0.89 29.81 12.91
CA VAL A 157 0.35 30.57 13.14
C VAL A 157 0.23 32.02 12.64
N ASP A 158 -0.88 32.38 11.98
CA ASP A 158 -1.22 33.77 11.74
C ASP A 158 -1.25 34.54 13.06
N ARG A 159 -0.28 35.45 13.17
CA ARG A 159 0.18 36.21 14.35
C ARG A 159 -0.91 37.01 15.09
N GLU A 160 -2.13 37.01 14.59
CA GLU A 160 -3.27 37.75 15.14
C GLU A 160 -4.10 36.94 16.16
N ASP A 161 -4.00 35.60 16.19
CA ASP A 161 -4.79 34.77 17.12
C ASP A 161 -4.28 34.77 18.58
N PHE A 162 -3.16 35.45 18.86
CA PHE A 162 -2.73 35.77 20.22
C PHE A 162 -3.40 37.03 20.80
N ARG A 163 -4.23 37.74 20.01
CA ARG A 163 -5.08 38.80 20.56
C ARG A 163 -6.27 38.15 21.28
N THR A 164 -6.51 38.57 22.52
CA THR A 164 -7.73 38.22 23.24
C THR A 164 -8.94 38.69 22.42
N VAL A 165 -9.60 37.75 21.76
CA VAL A 165 -10.82 37.98 20.98
C VAL A 165 -11.86 38.62 21.89
N THR A 166 -12.38 39.78 21.50
CA THR A 166 -13.43 40.46 22.27
C THR A 166 -14.72 39.62 22.27
N ALA A 167 -15.52 39.72 23.31
CA ALA A 167 -16.76 38.93 23.43
C ALA A 167 -17.69 39.14 22.21
N GLU A 168 -17.77 40.37 21.68
CA GLU A 168 -18.57 40.70 20.50
C GLU A 168 -18.08 40.00 19.22
N GLU A 169 -16.77 39.88 19.03
CA GLU A 169 -16.19 39.18 17.87
C GLU A 169 -16.40 37.66 17.99
N ALA A 170 -16.33 37.12 19.19
CA ALA A 170 -16.64 35.72 19.45
C ALA A 170 -18.09 35.39 19.08
N ASP A 171 -19.05 36.25 19.45
CA ASP A 171 -20.46 36.08 19.10
C ASP A 171 -20.73 36.23 17.60
N ARG A 172 -20.10 37.21 16.93
CA ARG A 172 -20.17 37.32 15.47
C ARG A 172 -19.65 36.06 14.77
N ARG A 173 -18.53 35.48 15.24
CA ARG A 173 -17.99 34.22 14.70
C ARG A 173 -18.96 33.06 14.92
N ARG A 174 -19.66 32.99 16.07
CA ARG A 174 -20.68 31.97 16.35
C ARG A 174 -21.88 32.11 15.41
N GLU A 175 -22.39 33.32 15.20
CA GLU A 175 -23.49 33.58 14.26
C GLU A 175 -23.13 33.21 12.82
N GLN A 176 -21.92 33.56 12.37
CA GLN A 176 -21.45 33.21 11.02
C GLN A 176 -21.38 31.68 10.84
N ARG A 177 -20.87 30.95 11.84
CA ARG A 177 -20.86 29.47 11.81
C ARG A 177 -22.29 28.91 11.79
N ALA A 178 -23.22 29.48 12.56
CA ALA A 178 -24.62 29.06 12.56
C ALA A 178 -25.28 29.29 11.19
N LYS A 179 -25.08 30.47 10.59
CA LYS A 179 -25.56 30.81 9.24
C LYS A 179 -24.96 29.90 8.17
N ALA A 180 -23.67 29.58 8.25
CA ALA A 180 -23.02 28.65 7.32
C ALA A 180 -23.60 27.22 7.42
N LYS A 181 -23.81 26.71 8.65
CA LYS A 181 -24.45 25.41 8.88
C LYS A 181 -25.88 25.38 8.33
N LEU A 182 -26.65 26.44 8.55
CA LEU A 182 -28.00 26.58 7.99
C LEU A 182 -27.99 26.55 6.46
N ARG A 183 -27.07 27.26 5.79
CA ARG A 183 -26.93 27.23 4.33
C ARG A 183 -26.69 25.82 3.79
N VAL A 184 -25.76 25.08 4.41
CA VAL A 184 -25.48 23.69 4.02
C VAL A 184 -26.70 22.79 4.25
N PHE A 185 -27.38 22.95 5.38
CA PHE A 185 -28.58 22.19 5.70
C PHE A 185 -29.71 22.45 4.69
N VAL A 186 -29.99 23.72 4.37
CA VAL A 186 -31.01 24.12 3.39
C VAL A 186 -30.68 23.57 2.00
N ARG A 187 -29.42 23.64 1.56
CA ARG A 187 -28.99 23.06 0.28
C ARG A 187 -29.27 21.56 0.23
N ARG A 188 -28.84 20.82 1.26
CA ARG A 188 -29.03 19.38 1.36
C ARG A 188 -30.50 18.98 1.50
N TRP A 189 -31.31 19.82 2.14
CA TRP A 189 -32.76 19.63 2.19
C TRP A 189 -33.42 19.84 0.82
N ARG A 190 -33.04 20.89 0.07
CA ARG A 190 -33.51 21.13 -1.30
C ARG A 190 -33.14 19.97 -2.23
N GLU A 191 -31.90 19.50 -2.17
CA GLU A 191 -31.43 18.34 -2.96
C GLU A 191 -32.26 17.09 -2.64
N ARG A 192 -32.50 16.79 -1.36
CA ARG A 192 -33.34 15.65 -0.94
C ARG A 192 -34.79 15.80 -1.40
N ARG A 193 -35.36 17.01 -1.32
CA ARG A 193 -36.73 17.28 -1.77
C ARG A 193 -36.84 17.15 -3.29
N GLY A 194 -35.87 17.65 -4.05
CA GLY A 194 -35.82 17.50 -5.50
C GLY A 194 -35.71 16.04 -5.94
N LYS A 195 -34.90 15.23 -5.26
CA LYS A 195 -34.82 13.79 -5.51
C LYS A 195 -36.13 13.06 -5.23
N ARG A 196 -36.79 13.35 -4.10
CA ARG A 196 -38.12 12.78 -3.78
C ARG A 196 -39.17 13.12 -4.84
N LEU A 197 -39.17 14.35 -5.34
CA LEU A 197 -40.07 14.76 -6.42
C LEU A 197 -39.75 14.04 -7.74
N ALA A 198 -38.48 13.85 -8.07
CA ALA A 198 -38.04 13.18 -9.29
C ALA A 198 -38.20 11.65 -9.25
N GLU A 199 -38.08 11.02 -8.08
CA GLU A 199 -38.13 9.56 -7.90
C GLU A 199 -39.54 9.01 -7.67
N GLY A 200 -40.55 9.85 -7.38
CA GLY A 200 -41.92 9.36 -7.16
C GLY A 200 -42.95 10.38 -6.65
N GLY A 201 -42.77 11.68 -6.91
CA GLY A 201 -43.71 12.72 -6.47
C GLY A 201 -44.99 12.82 -7.32
N GLY A 202 -45.55 11.69 -7.75
CA GLY A 202 -46.79 11.61 -8.51
C GLY A 202 -48.04 11.29 -7.69
N GLU A 203 -47.94 10.84 -6.43
CA GLU A 203 -49.08 10.13 -5.83
C GLU A 203 -49.38 10.37 -4.33
N GLU A 204 -48.86 11.42 -3.67
CA GLU A 204 -49.14 11.62 -2.23
C GLU A 204 -49.35 13.09 -1.78
N LEU A 205 -50.00 13.92 -2.60
CA LEU A 205 -50.48 15.26 -2.16
C LEU A 205 -51.95 15.54 -2.56
N ARG A 206 -52.77 14.49 -2.59
CA ARG A 206 -54.23 14.56 -2.45
C ARG A 206 -54.59 13.71 -1.24
N GLU A 207 -54.59 14.33 -0.05
CA GLU A 207 -55.34 13.94 1.16
C GLU A 207 -54.61 14.45 2.40
N VAL A 208 -54.65 15.77 2.60
CA VAL A 208 -54.96 16.34 3.93
C VAL A 208 -55.72 17.63 3.64
N GLY A 209 -57.04 17.49 3.55
CA GLY A 209 -57.97 18.56 3.93
C GLY A 209 -58.12 18.58 5.44
#